data_AF-A0A6P2R2G5-F1
#
_entry.id   AF-A0A6P2R2G5-F1
#
_cell.length_a   1.000
_cell.length_b   1.000
_cell.length_c   1.000
_cell.angle_alpha   90.00
_cell.angle_beta   90.00
_cell.angle_gamma   90.00
#
_symmetry.space_group_name_H-M   'P 1'
#
loop_
_entity.id
_entity.type
_entity.pdbx_description
1 polymer ?
#
loop_
_entity_poly.entity_id
_entity_poly.type
_entity_poly.pdbx_seq_one_letter_code
_entity_poly.pdbx_strand_id
1 'polypeptide(L)'
;MANSVNVTSARVAAREAKRDADTAFYESELERQRERFADALGRSADEARREAACWIAAAATVFERDAERMPSRAKRAIELLKHAVFMLDPKAPA
;
A
#
# COMPACT_ATOMS: atom_id res chain seq x y z
N MET A 1 35.63 3.11 23.99
CA MET A 1 34.38 3.85 23.64
C MET A 1 34.13 3.96 22.14
N ALA A 2 35.12 3.88 21.25
CA ALA A 2 34.94 3.96 19.79
C ALA A 2 34.02 2.87 19.19
N ASN A 3 34.07 1.63 19.70
CA ASN A 3 33.23 0.53 19.21
C ASN A 3 31.71 0.77 19.38
N SER A 4 31.29 1.42 20.48
CA SER A 4 29.87 1.68 20.75
C SER A 4 29.28 2.71 19.78
N VAL A 5 30.07 3.72 19.39
CA VAL A 5 29.67 4.76 18.44
C VAL A 5 29.53 4.17 17.04
N ASN A 6 30.46 3.30 16.63
CA ASN A 6 30.45 2.63 15.33
C ASN A 6 29.25 1.67 15.18
N VAL A 7 28.92 0.91 16.22
CA VAL A 7 27.73 0.02 16.23
C VAL A 7 26.42 0.83 16.17
N THR A 8 26.38 2.00 16.82
CA THR A 8 25.20 2.87 16.78
C THR A 8 25.02 3.48 15.39
N SER A 9 26.10 3.96 14.77
CA SER A 9 26.11 4.47 13.40
C SER A 9 25.63 3.42 12.38
N ALA A 10 26.16 2.20 12.45
CA ALA A 10 25.75 1.10 11.57
C ALA A 10 24.27 0.72 11.74
N ARG A 11 23.75 0.76 12.97
CA ARG A 11 22.33 0.51 13.24
C ARG A 11 21.41 1.60 12.69
N VAL A 12 21.85 2.86 12.72
CA VAL A 12 21.09 3.98 12.12
C VAL A 12 21.04 3.83 10.61
N ALA A 13 22.20 3.62 9.97
CA ALA A 13 22.29 3.41 8.52
C ALA A 13 21.43 2.22 8.05
N ALA A 14 21.45 1.10 8.79
CA ALA A 14 20.62 -0.06 8.46
C ALA A 14 19.12 0.22 8.57
N ARG A 15 18.69 1.05 9.53
CA ARG A 15 17.27 1.45 9.68
C ARG A 15 16.82 2.38 8.56
N GLU A 16 17.67 3.31 8.14
CA GLU A 16 17.40 4.21 7.02
C GLU A 16 17.30 3.42 5.71
N ALA A 17 18.30 2.57 5.41
CA ALA A 17 18.27 1.72 4.22
C ALA A 17 17.04 0.82 4.18
N LYS A 18 16.63 0.24 5.33
CA LYS A 18 15.39 -0.53 5.42
C LYS A 18 14.16 0.33 5.14
N ARG A 19 14.07 1.52 5.73
CA ARG A 19 12.93 2.43 5.54
C ARG A 19 12.79 2.81 4.06
N ASP A 20 13.90 3.12 3.40
CA ASP A 20 13.90 3.53 2.01
C ASP A 20 13.51 2.34 1.09
N ALA A 21 14.01 1.13 1.38
CA ALA A 21 13.59 -0.09 0.68
C ALA A 21 12.12 -0.43 0.90
N ASP A 22 11.62 -0.32 2.14
CA ASP A 22 10.20 -0.51 2.48
C ASP A 22 9.34 0.52 1.72
N THR A 23 9.78 1.77 1.65
CA THR A 23 9.06 2.85 0.94
C THR A 23 8.93 2.54 -0.55
N ALA A 24 10.04 2.24 -1.22
CA ALA A 24 10.03 1.90 -2.65
C ALA A 24 9.18 0.64 -2.94
N PHE A 25 9.26 -0.37 -2.07
CA PHE A 25 8.45 -1.57 -2.19
C PHE A 25 6.95 -1.26 -2.08
N TYR A 26 6.53 -0.52 -1.05
CA TYR A 26 5.11 -0.23 -0.89
C TYR A 26 4.56 0.73 -1.94
N GLU A 27 5.37 1.67 -2.42
CA GLU A 27 4.98 2.58 -3.51
C GLU A 27 4.64 1.79 -4.79
N SER A 28 5.52 0.87 -5.19
CA SER A 28 5.28 0.02 -6.37
C SER A 28 4.08 -0.92 -6.20
N GLU A 29 3.87 -1.48 -5.00
CA GLU A 29 2.68 -2.29 -4.72
C GLU A 29 1.39 -1.45 -4.71
N LEU A 30 1.42 -0.22 -4.20
CA LEU A 30 0.27 0.68 -4.23
C LEU A 30 -0.11 1.05 -5.66
N GLU A 31 0.87 1.43 -6.48
CA GLU A 31 0.66 1.72 -7.91
C GLU A 31 0.00 0.53 -8.61
N ARG A 32 0.57 -0.67 -8.45
CA ARG A 32 0.01 -1.91 -9.00
C ARG A 32 -1.42 -2.17 -8.55
N GLN A 33 -1.77 -1.98 -7.27
CA GLN A 33 -3.15 -2.21 -6.82
C GLN A 33 -4.12 -1.13 -7.30
N ARG A 34 -3.68 0.12 -7.47
CA ARG A 34 -4.50 1.20 -8.03
C ARG A 34 -4.83 0.94 -9.51
N GLU A 35 -3.85 0.48 -10.30
CA GLU A 35 -4.07 0.06 -11.69
C GLU A 35 -5.10 -1.07 -11.77
N ARG A 36 -4.91 -2.13 -10.97
CA ARG A 36 -5.86 -3.25 -10.91
C ARG A 36 -7.26 -2.81 -10.51
N PHE A 37 -7.37 -1.86 -9.57
CA PHE A 37 -8.65 -1.30 -9.17
C PHE A 37 -9.31 -0.53 -10.32
N ALA A 38 -8.57 0.33 -11.01
CA ALA A 38 -9.08 1.08 -12.16
C ALA A 38 -9.58 0.12 -13.27
N ASP A 39 -8.81 -0.92 -13.59
CA ASP A 39 -9.17 -1.93 -14.58
C ASP A 39 -10.41 -2.74 -14.17
N ALA A 40 -10.51 -3.14 -12.90
CA ALA A 40 -11.67 -3.87 -12.39
C ALA A 40 -12.93 -2.97 -12.36
N LEU A 41 -12.75 -1.70 -12.00
CA LEU A 41 -13.84 -0.71 -11.96
C LEU A 41 -14.39 -0.45 -13.36
N GLY A 42 -13.52 -0.30 -14.37
CA GLY A 42 -13.91 -0.07 -15.76
C GLY A 42 -14.64 -1.26 -16.41
N ARG A 43 -14.37 -2.49 -15.94
CA ARG A 43 -15.02 -3.72 -16.44
C ARG A 43 -16.31 -4.07 -15.70
N SER A 44 -16.55 -3.50 -14.51
CA SER A 44 -17.71 -3.84 -13.68
C SER A 44 -18.97 -3.11 -14.15
N ALA A 45 -20.07 -3.85 -14.31
CA ALA A 45 -21.40 -3.31 -14.61
C ALA A 45 -22.33 -3.23 -13.38
N ASP A 46 -21.92 -3.79 -12.24
CA ASP A 46 -22.70 -3.80 -11.01
C ASP A 46 -22.46 -2.51 -10.21
N GLU A 47 -23.41 -1.58 -10.30
CA GLU A 47 -23.28 -0.24 -9.69
C GLU A 47 -23.14 -0.28 -8.16
N ALA A 48 -23.84 -1.20 -7.48
CA ALA A 48 -23.76 -1.31 -6.03
C ALA A 48 -22.37 -1.77 -5.58
N ARG A 49 -21.77 -2.73 -6.31
CA ARG A 49 -20.39 -3.16 -6.06
C ARG A 49 -19.39 -2.07 -6.38
N ARG A 50 -19.60 -1.31 -7.46
CA ARG A 50 -18.75 -0.16 -7.83
C ARG A 50 -18.73 0.88 -6.73
N GLU A 51 -19.91 1.28 -6.25
CA GLU A 51 -20.02 2.25 -5.18
C GLU A 51 -19.30 1.78 -3.92
N ALA A 52 -19.57 0.55 -3.45
CA ALA A 52 -18.92 0.00 -2.27
C ALA A 52 -17.39 -0.10 -2.42
N ALA A 53 -16.90 -0.52 -3.59
CA ALA A 53 -15.46 -0.59 -3.87
C ALA A 53 -14.81 0.80 -3.90
N CYS A 54 -15.50 1.83 -4.42
CA CYS A 54 -15.06 3.22 -4.35
C CYS A 54 -14.97 3.74 -2.91
N TRP A 55 -15.93 3.39 -2.03
CA TRP A 55 -15.85 3.74 -0.60
C TRP A 55 -14.63 3.10 0.07
N ILE A 56 -14.32 1.84 -0.24
CA ILE A 56 -13.13 1.17 0.28
C ILE A 56 -11.84 1.81 -0.25
N ALA A 57 -11.78 2.12 -1.56
CA ALA A 57 -10.64 2.81 -2.15
C ALA A 57 -10.44 4.20 -1.53
N ALA A 58 -11.52 4.95 -1.27
CA ALA A 58 -11.46 6.22 -0.56
C ALA A 58 -10.89 6.05 0.85
N ALA A 59 -11.30 5.01 1.60
CA ALA A 59 -10.71 4.71 2.90
C ALA A 59 -9.21 4.33 2.80
N ALA A 60 -8.79 3.65 1.73
CA ALA A 60 -7.39 3.32 1.50
C ALA A 60 -6.51 4.58 1.39
N THR A 61 -7.01 5.66 0.76
CA THR A 61 -6.24 6.92 0.60
C THR A 61 -5.84 7.57 1.94
N VAL A 62 -6.59 7.32 3.02
CA VAL A 62 -6.22 7.79 4.37
C VAL A 62 -4.93 7.10 4.83
N PHE A 63 -4.84 5.78 4.63
CA PHE A 63 -3.66 5.01 4.99
C PHE A 63 -2.46 5.30 4.07
N GLU A 64 -2.70 5.64 2.80
CA GLU A 64 -1.64 6.08 1.88
C GLU A 64 -1.01 7.39 2.36
N ARG A 65 -1.82 8.37 2.78
CA ARG A 65 -1.33 9.63 3.37
C ARG A 65 -0.57 9.39 4.67
N ASP A 66 -1.08 8.51 5.53
CA ASP A 66 -0.39 8.15 6.77
C ASP A 66 0.95 7.44 6.49
N ALA A 67 1.09 6.79 5.33
CA ALA A 67 2.31 6.09 4.95
C ALA A 67 3.50 7.03 4.68
N GLU A 68 3.24 8.29 4.29
CA GLU A 68 4.28 9.33 4.14
C GLU A 68 5.08 9.52 5.44
N ARG A 69 4.43 9.31 6.60
CA ARG A 69 5.05 9.42 7.93
C ARG A 69 5.44 8.06 8.49
N MET A 70 4.66 7.03 8.19
CA MET A 70 4.82 5.68 8.72
C MET A 70 4.68 4.64 7.61
N PRO A 71 5.76 4.26 6.91
CA PRO A 71 5.70 3.40 5.72
C PRO A 71 4.90 2.09 5.91
N SER A 72 4.91 1.53 7.12
CA SER A 72 4.10 0.35 7.47
C SER A 72 2.58 0.50 7.25
N ARG A 73 2.05 1.73 7.19
CA ARG A 73 0.64 2.02 6.92
C ARG A 73 0.24 1.73 5.48
N ALA A 74 1.18 1.78 4.54
CA ALA A 74 0.92 1.44 3.15
C ALA A 74 0.42 -0.01 2.99
N LYS A 75 0.85 -0.93 3.86
CA LYS A 75 0.30 -2.30 3.91
C LYS A 75 -1.22 -2.30 4.02
N ARG A 76 -1.77 -1.42 4.84
CA ARG A 76 -3.22 -1.36 5.09
C ARG A 76 -3.96 -0.78 3.89
N ALA A 77 -3.39 0.22 3.23
CA ALA A 77 -3.91 0.72 1.96
C ALA A 77 -3.92 -0.37 0.88
N ILE A 78 -2.84 -1.13 0.74
CA ILE A 78 -2.72 -2.26 -0.20
C ILE A 78 -3.80 -3.32 0.08
N GLU A 79 -4.01 -3.71 1.34
CA GLU A 79 -5.05 -4.66 1.73
C GLU A 79 -6.46 -4.18 1.36
N LEU A 80 -6.76 -2.90 1.62
CA LEU A 80 -8.06 -2.32 1.26
C LEU A 80 -8.27 -2.28 -0.25
N LEU A 81 -7.26 -1.90 -1.02
CA LEU A 81 -7.34 -1.94 -2.49
C LEU A 81 -7.55 -3.37 -3.01
N LYS A 82 -6.89 -4.37 -2.41
CA LYS A 82 -7.15 -5.79 -2.74
C LYS A 82 -8.60 -6.19 -2.47
N HIS A 83 -9.18 -5.76 -1.35
CA HIS A 83 -10.60 -6.01 -1.07
C HIS A 83 -11.52 -5.31 -2.07
N ALA A 84 -11.23 -4.05 -2.43
CA ALA A 84 -11.99 -3.33 -3.44
C ALA A 84 -11.93 -4.02 -4.81
N VAL A 85 -10.75 -4.46 -5.24
CA VAL A 85 -10.56 -5.26 -6.46
C VAL A 85 -11.35 -6.56 -6.41
N PHE A 86 -11.26 -7.31 -5.30
CA PHE A 86 -11.99 -8.57 -5.14
C PHE A 86 -13.52 -8.39 -5.18
N MET A 87 -14.04 -7.28 -4.66
CA MET A 87 -15.46 -6.97 -4.78
C MET A 87 -15.92 -6.79 -6.24
N LEU A 88 -15.09 -6.15 -7.05
CA LEU A 88 -15.36 -5.85 -8.46
C LEU A 88 -15.11 -7.04 -9.39
N ASP A 89 -14.03 -7.78 -9.14
CA ASP A 89 -13.60 -8.94 -9.92
C ASP A 89 -13.18 -10.06 -8.94
N PRO A 90 -14.12 -10.88 -8.45
CA PRO A 90 -13.81 -11.94 -7.49
C PRO A 90 -12.94 -13.06 -8.07
N LYS A 91 -12.71 -13.05 -9.39
CA LYS A 91 -11.80 -13.99 -10.07
C LYS A 91 -10.41 -13.39 -10.25
N ALA A 92 -10.20 -12.11 -9.91
CA ALA A 92 -8.89 -11.50 -9.99
C ALA A 92 -7.93 -12.16 -8.98
N PRO A 93 -6.73 -12.58 -9.41
CA PRO A 93 -5.76 -13.24 -8.53
C PRO A 93 -5.27 -12.27 -7.44
N ALA A 94 -5.24 -12.67 -6.17
CA ALA A 94 -4.92 -11.81 -5.03
C ALA A 94 -3.54 -11.13 -5.12
#